data_AF-A0A3C0W8X8-F1
#
_entry.id   AF-A0A3C0W8X8-F1
#
_cell.length_a   1.000
_cell.length_b   1.000
_cell.length_c   1.000
_cell.angle_alpha   90.00
_cell.angle_beta   90.00
_cell.angle_gamma   90.00
#
_symmetry.space_group_name_H-M   'P 1'
#
loop_
_entity.id
_entity.type
_entity.pdbx_description
1 polymer ?
#
loop_
_entity_poly.entity_id
_entity_poly.type
_entity_poly.pdbx_seq_one_letter_code
_entity_poly.pdbx_strand_id
1 'polypeptide(L)'
;MITASTAAALATFALLWWAQVAVPGPNFVRITNAALLGSRRAAMSTAAGVATGNAMWCVIALSGAAIFQQHPELRQIIACVGAAYFTWLGAK
;
A
#
# COMPACT_ATOMS: atom_id res chain seq x y z
N MET A 1 12.85 14.22 19.17
CA MET A 1 12.60 13.21 20.22
C MET A 1 11.37 12.40 19.81
N ILE A 2 11.50 11.09 19.59
CA ILE A 2 10.35 10.20 19.37
C ILE A 2 9.70 10.01 20.74
N THR A 3 8.54 10.61 20.96
CA THR A 3 7.75 10.38 22.18
C THR A 3 7.26 8.93 22.22
N ALA A 4 7.02 8.38 23.42
CA ALA A 4 6.56 6.99 23.58
C ALA A 4 5.31 6.67 22.74
N SER A 5 4.43 7.66 22.53
CA SER A 5 3.26 7.57 21.66
C SER A 5 3.61 7.36 20.18
N THR A 6 4.66 7.99 19.68
CA THR A 6 5.10 7.86 18.29
C THR A 6 5.74 6.50 18.04
N ALA A 7 6.51 5.98 19.00
CA ALA A 7 7.06 4.63 18.92
C ALA A 7 5.95 3.57 18.89
N ALA A 8 4.92 3.72 19.73
CA ALA A 8 3.74 2.86 19.70
C ALA A 8 2.99 2.94 18.36
N ALA A 9 2.80 4.14 17.80
CA ALA A 9 2.15 4.31 16.50
C ALA A 9 2.92 3.63 15.35
N LEU A 10 4.25 3.75 15.33
CA LEU A 10 5.10 3.06 14.36
C LEU A 10 5.03 1.53 14.52
N ALA A 11 5.01 1.03 15.76
CA ALA A 11 4.84 -0.39 16.03
C ALA A 11 3.47 -0.90 15.56
N THR A 12 2.38 -0.17 15.84
CA THR A 12 1.04 -0.49 15.34
C THR A 12 0.99 -0.49 13.82
N PHE A 13 1.56 0.52 13.16
CA PHE A 13 1.63 0.58 11.71
C PHE A 13 2.40 -0.61 11.14
N ALA A 14 3.57 -0.94 11.71
CA ALA A 14 4.37 -2.08 11.29
C ALA A 14 3.60 -3.40 11.44
N LEU A 15 2.91 -3.61 12.58
CA LEU A 15 2.09 -4.80 12.81
C LEU A 15 0.93 -4.92 11.81
N LEU A 16 0.20 -3.83 11.57
CA LEU A 16 -0.90 -3.82 10.59
C LEU A 16 -0.40 -4.06 9.18
N TRP A 17 0.74 -3.47 8.82
CA TRP A 17 1.38 -3.70 7.53
C TRP A 17 1.80 -5.15 7.36
N TRP A 18 2.38 -5.77 8.39
CA TRP A 18 2.71 -7.21 8.40
C TRP A 18 1.47 -8.09 8.20
N ALA A 19 0.38 -7.79 8.91
CA ALA A 19 -0.88 -8.50 8.74
C ALA A 19 -1.43 -8.35 7.31
N GLN A 20 -1.35 -7.15 6.73
CA GLN A 20 -1.78 -6.88 5.36
C GLN A 20 -0.92 -7.60 4.32
N VAL A 21 0.39 -7.74 4.55
CA VAL A 21 1.30 -8.51 3.68
C VAL A 21 1.04 -10.02 3.78
N ALA A 22 0.60 -10.50 4.95
CA ALA A 22 0.25 -11.90 5.17
C ALA A 22 -1.03 -12.32 4.43
N VAL A 23 -1.97 -11.39 4.20
CA VAL A 23 -3.16 -11.64 3.37
C VAL A 23 -2.72 -11.72 1.90
N PRO A 24 -3.00 -12.81 1.17
CA PRO A 24 -2.57 -12.97 -0.22
C PRO A 24 -3.35 -12.02 -1.13
N GLY A 25 -2.88 -10.78 -1.24
CA GLY A 25 -3.40 -9.78 -2.16
C GLY A 25 -2.94 -9.99 -3.60
N PRO A 26 -3.39 -9.13 -4.54
CA PRO A 26 -3.06 -9.23 -5.95
C PRO A 26 -1.54 -9.29 -6.23
N ASN A 27 -0.73 -8.55 -5.47
CA ASN A 27 0.73 -8.57 -5.62
C ASN A 27 1.33 -9.94 -5.27
N PHE A 28 0.91 -10.54 -4.16
CA PHE A 28 1.34 -11.87 -3.74
C PHE A 28 0.91 -12.92 -4.76
N VAL A 29 -0.35 -12.88 -5.18
CA VAL A 29 -0.90 -13.80 -6.19
C VAL A 29 -0.09 -13.71 -7.50
N ARG A 30 0.25 -12.51 -7.97
CA ARG A 30 1.05 -12.33 -9.21
C ARG A 30 2.48 -12.83 -9.07
N ILE A 31 3.16 -12.53 -7.97
CA ILE A 31 4.54 -13.00 -7.73
C ILE A 31 4.56 -14.52 -7.61
N THR A 32 3.62 -15.11 -6.87
CA THR A 32 3.49 -16.56 -6.71
C THR A 32 3.15 -17.24 -8.04
N ASN A 33 2.24 -16.67 -8.85
CA ASN A 33 1.99 -17.18 -10.20
C ASN A 33 3.23 -17.12 -11.08
N ALA A 34 4.00 -16.03 -11.06
CA ALA A 34 5.25 -15.91 -11.80
C ALA A 34 6.32 -16.92 -11.32
N ALA A 35 6.28 -17.32 -10.05
CA ALA A 35 7.15 -18.34 -9.48
C ALA A 35 6.72 -19.77 -9.83
N LEU A 36 5.42 -20.05 -9.78
CA LEU A 36 4.86 -21.39 -9.99
C LEU A 36 4.72 -21.75 -11.48
N LEU A 37 4.27 -20.81 -12.32
CA LEU A 37 4.01 -21.03 -13.75
C LEU A 37 5.18 -20.58 -14.64
N GLY A 38 6.07 -19.75 -14.10
CA GLY A 38 7.19 -19.17 -14.82
C GLY A 38 8.54 -19.71 -14.36
N SER A 39 9.45 -18.81 -14.01
CA SER A 39 10.79 -19.14 -13.54
C SER A 39 11.16 -18.29 -12.32
N ARG A 40 12.16 -18.72 -11.55
CA ARG A 40 12.68 -17.95 -10.42
C ARG A 40 13.09 -16.53 -10.84
N ARG A 41 13.66 -16.36 -12.04
CA ARG A 41 14.05 -15.04 -12.56
C ARG A 41 12.83 -14.17 -12.87
N ALA A 42 11.77 -14.74 -13.44
CA ALA A 42 10.51 -14.04 -13.70
C ALA A 42 9.83 -13.59 -12.40
N ALA A 43 9.82 -14.45 -11.37
CA ALA A 43 9.33 -14.11 -10.04
C ALA A 43 10.12 -12.97 -9.40
N MET A 44 11.46 -13.03 -9.43
CA MET A 44 12.32 -11.98 -8.87
C MET A 44 12.14 -10.64 -9.60
N SER A 45 12.00 -10.66 -10.93
CA SER A 45 11.72 -9.45 -11.71
C SER A 45 10.35 -8.87 -11.37
N THR A 46 9.34 -9.72 -11.17
CA THR A 46 7.99 -9.29 -10.78
C THR A 46 8.00 -8.67 -9.38
N ALA A 47 8.70 -9.30 -8.43
CA ALA A 47 8.87 -8.78 -7.08
C ALA A 47 9.62 -7.44 -7.06
N ALA A 48 10.68 -7.30 -7.85
CA ALA A 48 11.42 -6.05 -7.99
C ALA A 48 10.54 -4.92 -8.56
N GLY A 49 9.71 -5.23 -9.58
CA GLY A 49 8.76 -4.29 -10.14
C GLY A 49 7.72 -3.82 -9.11
N VAL A 50 7.15 -4.75 -8.34
CA VAL A 50 6.23 -4.43 -7.24
C VAL A 50 6.91 -3.56 -6.19
N ALA A 51 8.12 -3.94 -5.75
CA ALA A 51 8.86 -3.18 -4.74
C ALA A 51 9.18 -1.75 -5.21
N THR A 52 9.59 -1.59 -6.46
CA THR A 52 9.89 -0.28 -7.05
C THR A 52 8.63 0.59 -7.14
N GLY A 53 7.51 0.02 -7.60
CA GLY A 53 6.23 0.71 -7.63
C GLY A 53 5.78 1.13 -6.24
N ASN A 54 5.97 0.27 -5.24
CA ASN A 54 5.62 0.59 -3.86
C ASN A 54 6.51 1.69 -3.27
N ALA A 55 7.80 1.70 -3.60
CA ALA A 55 8.72 2.75 -3.20
C ALA A 55 8.34 4.11 -3.84
N MET A 56 8.04 4.11 -5.14
CA MET A 56 7.58 5.31 -5.84
C MET A 56 6.26 5.84 -5.25
N TRP A 57 5.32 4.95 -4.96
CA TRP A 57 4.07 5.30 -4.28
C TRP A 57 4.34 5.93 -2.90
N CYS A 58 5.23 5.36 -2.09
CA CYS A 58 5.60 5.94 -0.80
C CYS A 58 6.21 7.35 -0.95
N VAL A 59 7.08 7.57 -1.95
CA VAL A 59 7.66 8.90 -2.21
C VAL A 59 6.58 9.91 -2.55
N ILE A 60 5.63 9.55 -3.42
CA ILE A 60 4.50 10.41 -3.80
C ILE A 60 3.60 10.70 -2.59
N ALA A 61 3.30 9.68 -1.78
CA ALA A 61 2.46 9.82 -0.59
C ALA A 61 3.11 10.76 0.45
N LEU A 62 4.41 10.62 0.66
CA LEU A 62 5.17 11.45 1.60
C LEU A 62 5.32 12.89 1.10
N SER A 63 5.60 13.09 -0.19
CA SER A 63 5.71 14.44 -0.76
C SER A 63 4.36 15.18 -0.77
N GLY A 64 3.27 14.46 -1.02
CA GLY A 64 1.91 15.00 -1.00
C GLY A 64 1.32 15.20 0.39
N ALA A 65 1.91 14.64 1.45
CA ALA A 65 1.35 14.65 2.81
C ALA A 65 1.15 16.08 3.35
N ALA A 66 2.01 17.03 3.00
CA ALA A 66 1.91 18.43 3.43
C ALA A 66 0.67 19.13 2.85
N ILE A 67 0.26 18.77 1.63
CA ILE A 67 -0.92 19.34 0.97
C ILE A 67 -2.19 18.99 1.75
N PHE A 68 -2.29 17.78 2.26
CA PHE A 68 -3.44 17.34 3.06
C PHE A 68 -3.54 18.03 4.43
N GLN A 69 -2.44 18.57 4.95
CA GLN A 69 -2.47 19.39 6.17
C GLN A 69 -3.01 20.80 5.90
N GLN A 70 -2.79 21.33 4.70
CA GLN A 70 -3.27 22.65 4.29
C GLN A 70 -4.73 22.62 3.79
N HIS A 71 -5.14 21.50 3.19
CA HIS A 71 -6.48 21.29 2.61
C HIS A 71 -7.14 20.01 3.14
N PRO A 72 -7.69 20.03 4.37
CA PRO A 72 -8.32 18.86 4.99
C PRO A 72 -9.49 18.27 4.17
N GLU A 73 -10.19 19.10 3.40
CA GLU A 73 -11.30 18.74 2.52
C GLU A 73 -10.88 17.73 1.44
N LEU A 74 -9.64 17.79 0.94
CA LEU A 74 -9.14 16.87 -0.07
C LEU A 74 -9.09 15.43 0.46
N ARG A 75 -8.79 15.25 1.75
CA ARG A 75 -8.78 13.92 2.38
C ARG A 75 -10.18 13.31 2.37
N GLN A 76 -11.21 14.11 2.64
CA GLN A 76 -12.61 13.65 2.63
C GLN A 76 -13.06 13.32 1.21
N ILE A 77 -12.76 14.18 0.24
CA ILE A 77 -13.11 13.96 -1.17
C ILE A 77 -12.50 12.65 -1.67
N ILE A 78 -11.18 12.45 -1.47
CA ILE A 78 -10.50 11.23 -1.91
C ILE A 78 -11.06 10.00 -1.20
N ALA A 79 -11.38 10.09 0.09
CA ALA A 79 -12.01 8.99 0.82
C ALA A 79 -13.39 8.63 0.26
N CYS A 80 -14.24 9.63 -0.05
CA CYS A 80 -15.55 9.41 -0.65
C CYS A 80 -15.44 8.80 -2.05
N VAL A 81 -14.52 9.29 -2.89
CA VAL A 81 -14.27 8.72 -4.22
C VAL A 81 -13.77 7.27 -4.11
N GLY A 82 -12.84 7.00 -3.20
CA GLY A 82 -12.34 5.65 -2.94
C GLY A 82 -13.43 4.71 -2.44
N ALA A 83 -14.28 5.17 -1.53
CA ALA A 83 -15.41 4.41 -1.03
C ALA A 83 -16.41 4.09 -2.16
N ALA A 84 -16.79 5.08 -2.97
CA ALA A 84 -17.67 4.88 -4.12
C ALA A 84 -17.08 3.89 -5.13
N TYR A 85 -15.78 4.00 -5.40
CA TYR A 85 -15.08 3.05 -6.27
C TYR A 85 -15.10 1.62 -5.71
N PHE A 86 -14.84 1.44 -4.41
CA PHE A 86 -14.91 0.12 -3.79
C PHE A 86 -16.33 -0.44 -3.73
N THR A 87 -17.34 0.39 -3.49
CA THR A 87 -18.75 -0.03 -3.57
C THR A 87 -19.10 -0.51 -4.97
N TRP A 88 -18.67 0.23 -6.00
CA TRP A 88 -18.86 -0.19 -7.40
C TRP A 88 -18.12 -1.50 -7.71
N LEU A 89 -16.87 -1.63 -7.27
CA LEU A 89 -16.09 -2.85 -7.48
C LEU A 89 -16.69 -4.06 -6.75
N GLY A 90 -17.24 -3.87 -5.56
CA GLY A 90 -17.88 -4.94 -4.78
C GLY A 90 -19.29 -5.28 -5.25
N ALA A 91 -19.97 -4.37 -5.95
CA ALA A 91 -21.28 -4.62 -6.57
C ALA A 91 -21.18 -5.33 -7.92
N LYS A 92 -19.97 -5.48 -8.46
CA LYS A 92 -19.68 -6.14 -9.75
C LYS A 92 -18.98 -7.47 -9.55
#